data_AF-A0A4R7C618-F1
#
_entry.id   AF-A0A4R7C618-F1
#
_cell.length_a   1.000
_cell.length_b   1.000
_cell.length_c   1.000
_cell.angle_alpha   90.00
_cell.angle_beta   90.00
_cell.angle_gamma   90.00
#
_symmetry.space_group_name_H-M   'P 1'
#
loop_
_entity.id
_entity.type
_entity.pdbx_description
1 polymer ?
#
loop_
_entity_poly.entity_id
_entity_poly.type
_entity_poly.pdbx_seq_one_letter_code
_entity_poly.pdbx_strand_id
1 'polypeptide(L)'
;MGHPRPVASIVSRGAAVGLGVAMLTLPACSVIDAEKARICRIALPALEPAGTRIAIVGTRAIENGVRVDYRAALGPGEGLERFAECRFALGRRADLDAITTDRGTVPGATVYLLKRYYIETEAGAAADPGAAGEPGKAK
;
A
#
# COMPACT_ATOMS: atom_id res chain seq x y z
N MET A 1 -42.25 -28.52 -12.09
CA MET A 1 -41.61 -27.49 -12.95
C MET A 1 -41.04 -28.15 -14.19
N GLY A 2 -41.02 -27.43 -15.32
CA GLY A 2 -40.98 -27.97 -16.69
C GLY A 2 -39.76 -28.79 -17.15
N HIS A 3 -40.04 -29.70 -18.08
CA HIS A 3 -39.26 -29.92 -19.32
C HIS A 3 -39.67 -28.84 -20.35
N PRO A 4 -39.02 -28.65 -21.55
CA PRO A 4 -38.02 -29.48 -22.26
C PRO A 4 -36.79 -28.62 -22.74
N ARG A 5 -35.90 -28.92 -23.72
CA ARG A 5 -35.68 -29.98 -24.76
C ARG A 5 -34.16 -30.31 -24.85
N PRO A 6 -33.74 -31.44 -25.46
CA PRO A 6 -32.36 -31.64 -25.96
C PRO A 6 -32.13 -30.92 -27.31
N VAL A 7 -30.87 -30.87 -27.80
CA VAL A 7 -30.47 -31.15 -29.23
C VAL A 7 -28.97 -30.85 -29.50
N ALA A 8 -28.40 -31.64 -30.42
CA ALA A 8 -27.19 -31.44 -31.23
C ALA A 8 -25.78 -31.39 -30.58
N SER A 9 -25.05 -32.49 -30.75
CA SER A 9 -23.66 -32.41 -31.20
C SER A 9 -23.56 -31.66 -32.52
N ILE A 10 -22.63 -30.70 -32.65
CA ILE A 10 -22.06 -30.31 -33.94
C ILE A 10 -20.53 -30.33 -33.80
N VAL A 11 -19.93 -31.42 -34.27
CA VAL A 11 -18.51 -31.42 -34.65
C VAL A 11 -18.39 -30.63 -35.94
N SER A 12 -17.94 -29.38 -35.85
CA SER A 12 -17.53 -28.61 -37.03
C SER A 12 -16.02 -28.69 -37.21
N ARG A 13 -15.60 -29.58 -38.13
CA ARG A 13 -14.26 -29.52 -38.74
C ARG A 13 -14.18 -28.30 -39.67
N GLY A 14 -13.88 -27.15 -39.09
CA GLY A 14 -13.64 -25.90 -39.83
C GLY A 14 -12.15 -25.55 -39.82
N ALA A 15 -11.42 -25.95 -40.87
CA ALA A 15 -10.07 -25.43 -41.10
C ALA A 15 -10.18 -24.01 -41.67
N ALA A 16 -10.05 -23.00 -40.80
CA ALA A 16 -10.01 -21.60 -41.20
C ALA A 16 -8.84 -20.91 -40.48
N VAL A 17 -7.82 -20.54 -41.26
CA VAL A 17 -6.71 -19.69 -40.79
C VAL A 17 -7.26 -18.29 -40.56
N GLY A 18 -7.26 -17.83 -39.31
CA GLY A 18 -7.85 -16.54 -38.93
C GLY A 18 -7.37 -16.06 -37.56
N LEU A 19 -6.30 -15.27 -37.58
CA LEU A 19 -5.70 -14.48 -36.50
C LEU A 19 -6.41 -14.54 -35.12
N GLY A 20 -5.99 -15.49 -34.28
CA GLY A 20 -6.41 -15.53 -32.88
C GLY A 20 -5.81 -14.37 -32.09
N VAL A 21 -6.59 -13.32 -31.83
CA VAL A 21 -6.23 -12.25 -30.88
C VAL A 21 -6.36 -12.82 -29.46
N ALA A 22 -5.35 -13.57 -29.04
CA ALA A 22 -5.17 -13.93 -27.65
C ALA A 22 -4.85 -12.64 -26.87
N MET A 23 -5.85 -12.08 -26.18
CA MET A 23 -5.63 -11.03 -25.19
C MET A 23 -4.79 -11.62 -24.05
N LEU A 24 -3.46 -11.44 -24.11
CA LEU A 24 -2.61 -11.64 -22.95
C LEU A 24 -2.97 -10.59 -21.90
N THR A 25 -3.80 -10.98 -20.93
CA THR A 25 -3.97 -10.23 -19.69
C THR A 25 -2.69 -10.39 -18.87
N LEU A 26 -1.69 -9.54 -19.11
CA LEU A 26 -0.54 -9.45 -18.22
C LEU A 26 -1.08 -9.12 -16.81
N PRO A 27 -0.75 -9.91 -15.77
CA PRO A 27 -1.09 -9.51 -14.41
C PRO A 27 -0.38 -8.20 -14.12
N ALA A 28 -1.15 -7.18 -13.73
CA ALA A 28 -0.61 -5.88 -13.40
C ALA A 28 0.22 -5.99 -12.11
N CYS A 29 1.52 -6.27 -12.24
CA CYS A 29 2.48 -6.15 -11.16
C CYS A 29 2.56 -4.69 -10.73
N SER A 30 1.78 -4.31 -9.73
CA SER A 30 1.81 -3.00 -9.10
C SER A 30 3.10 -2.86 -8.28
N VAL A 31 4.16 -2.42 -8.96
CA VAL A 31 5.43 -2.09 -8.32
C VAL A 31 5.18 -0.99 -7.28
N ILE A 32 5.49 -1.29 -6.02
CA ILE A 32 5.38 -0.33 -4.93
C ILE A 32 6.46 0.73 -5.12
N ASP A 33 6.05 2.00 -5.25
CA ASP A 33 6.97 3.13 -5.28
C ASP A 33 7.69 3.26 -3.93
N ALA A 34 8.99 2.97 -3.93
CA ALA A 34 9.79 2.89 -2.71
C ALA A 34 9.86 4.22 -1.94
N GLU A 35 9.80 5.38 -2.63
CA GLU A 35 9.80 6.68 -1.97
C GLU A 35 8.42 6.96 -1.33
N LYS A 36 7.32 6.61 -2.01
CA LYS A 36 5.98 6.71 -1.41
C LYS A 36 5.84 5.80 -0.20
N ALA A 37 6.39 4.58 -0.26
CA ALA A 37 6.47 3.66 0.87
C ALA A 37 7.28 4.27 2.03
N ARG A 38 8.45 4.82 1.74
CA ARG A 38 9.31 5.50 2.73
C ARG A 38 8.61 6.68 3.40
N ILE A 39 8.02 7.60 2.63
CA ILE A 39 7.26 8.75 3.16
C ILE A 39 6.11 8.28 4.05
N CYS A 40 5.39 7.23 3.66
CA CYS A 40 4.28 6.71 4.46
C CYS A 40 4.75 6.08 5.78
N ARG A 41 5.90 5.39 5.79
CA ARG A 41 6.52 4.88 7.02
C ARG A 41 7.04 5.99 7.92
N ILE A 42 7.70 7.01 7.36
CA ILE A 42 8.17 8.19 8.10
C ILE A 42 7.01 8.89 8.79
N ALA A 43 5.80 8.92 8.22
CA ALA A 43 4.65 9.53 8.87
C ALA A 43 4.20 8.82 10.17
N LEU A 44 4.41 7.50 10.29
CA LEU A 44 3.80 6.68 11.35
C LEU A 44 4.11 7.12 12.79
N PRO A 45 5.36 7.45 13.19
CA PRO A 45 5.67 7.81 14.58
C PRO A 45 5.00 9.10 15.05
N ALA A 46 4.53 9.95 14.14
CA ALA A 46 3.77 11.16 14.45
C ALA A 46 2.24 10.95 14.46
N LEU A 47 1.75 9.80 13.98
CA LEU A 47 0.35 9.39 14.11
C LEU A 47 0.07 8.73 15.47
N GLU A 48 1.08 8.09 16.05
CA GLU A 48 1.01 7.37 17.32
C GLU A 48 1.49 8.22 18.52
N PRO A 49 1.15 7.83 19.77
CA PRO A 49 1.69 8.49 20.97
C PRO A 49 3.22 8.42 21.03
N ALA A 50 3.84 9.47 21.59
CA ALA A 50 5.29 9.52 21.77
C ALA A 50 5.82 8.30 22.56
N GLY A 51 6.91 7.70 22.09
CA GLY A 51 7.50 6.49 22.67
C GLY A 51 6.85 5.17 22.21
N THR A 52 5.87 5.21 21.32
CA THR A 52 5.32 3.99 20.68
C THR A 52 6.40 3.34 19.79
N ARG A 53 6.66 2.05 20.00
CA ARG A 53 7.52 1.24 19.13
C ARG A 53 6.70 0.76 17.93
N ILE A 54 7.21 0.96 16.73
CA ILE A 54 6.53 0.65 15.47
C ILE A 54 7.34 -0.42 14.74
N ALA A 55 6.69 -1.51 14.37
CA ALA A 55 7.26 -2.58 13.53
C ALA A 55 6.42 -2.73 12.26
N ILE A 56 7.06 -2.64 11.09
CA ILE A 56 6.38 -2.79 9.80
C ILE A 56 6.02 -4.26 9.59
N VAL A 57 4.74 -4.55 9.30
CA VAL A 57 4.23 -5.90 9.05
C VAL A 57 4.05 -6.14 7.56
N GLY A 58 3.64 -5.11 6.81
CA GLY A 58 3.48 -5.21 5.36
C GLY A 58 3.42 -3.84 4.68
N THR A 59 3.63 -3.84 3.37
CA THR A 59 3.38 -2.67 2.52
C THR A 59 2.80 -3.14 1.20
N ARG A 60 1.77 -2.45 0.70
CA ARG A 60 1.12 -2.76 -0.58
C ARG A 60 0.75 -1.49 -1.34
N ALA A 61 0.73 -1.57 -2.66
CA ALA A 61 0.20 -0.49 -3.49
C ALA A 61 -1.32 -0.38 -3.30
N ILE A 62 -1.83 0.85 -3.29
CA ILE A 62 -3.25 1.17 -3.42
C ILE A 62 -3.41 2.19 -4.55
N GLU A 63 -4.64 2.45 -4.98
CA GLU A 63 -4.92 3.49 -5.97
C GLU A 63 -4.28 4.82 -5.53
N ASN A 64 -3.43 5.41 -6.38
CA ASN A 64 -2.72 6.67 -6.13
C ASN A 64 -1.91 6.70 -4.81
N GLY A 65 -1.46 5.55 -4.29
CA GLY A 65 -0.76 5.54 -3.02
C GLY A 65 -0.20 4.21 -2.56
N VAL A 66 0.11 4.15 -1.26
CA VAL A 66 0.56 2.95 -0.56
C VAL A 66 -0.23 2.76 0.72
N ARG A 67 -0.41 1.51 1.12
CA ARG A 67 -0.82 1.14 2.46
C ARG A 67 0.35 0.47 3.17
N VAL A 68 0.60 0.90 4.41
CA VAL A 68 1.52 0.26 5.33
C VAL A 68 0.69 -0.32 6.48
N ASP A 69 0.81 -1.62 6.70
CA ASP A 69 0.25 -2.32 7.87
C ASP A 69 1.41 -2.53 8.86
N TYR A 70 1.18 -2.23 10.15
CA TYR A 70 2.24 -2.17 11.16
C TYR A 70 1.71 -2.50 12.56
N ARG A 71 2.61 -2.94 13.44
CA ARG A 71 2.33 -3.16 14.86
C ARG A 71 2.82 -1.99 15.70
N ALA A 72 1.96 -1.45 16.54
CA ALA A 72 2.21 -0.30 17.43
C ALA A 72 2.16 -0.73 18.90
N ALA A 73 3.30 -0.67 19.61
CA ALA A 73 3.43 -1.08 21.01
C ALA A 73 3.83 0.09 21.92
N LEU A 74 2.95 0.44 22.85
CA LEU A 74 3.22 1.43 23.90
C LEU A 74 3.48 0.70 25.23
N GLY A 75 4.63 0.97 25.87
CA GLY A 75 5.05 0.25 27.07
C GLY A 75 5.46 -1.21 26.79
N PRO A 76 5.38 -2.13 27.78
CA PRO A 76 5.82 -3.52 27.66
C PRO A 76 4.74 -4.50 27.14
N GLY A 77 3.51 -4.03 26.87
CA GLY A 77 2.41 -4.88 26.40
C GLY A 77 2.55 -5.33 24.95
N GLU A 78 1.66 -6.24 24.52
CA GLU A 78 1.55 -6.61 23.11
C GLU A 78 1.12 -5.40 22.26
N GLY A 79 1.74 -5.28 21.09
CA GLY A 79 1.45 -4.20 20.15
C GLY A 79 0.18 -4.47 19.35
N LEU A 80 -0.58 -3.41 19.08
CA LEU A 80 -1.81 -3.46 18.29
C LEU A 80 -1.47 -3.42 16.79
N GLU A 81 -2.16 -4.25 16.01
CA GLU A 81 -2.11 -4.15 14.54
C GLU A 81 -2.86 -2.89 14.08
N ARG A 82 -2.21 -2.11 13.21
CA ARG A 82 -2.64 -0.80 12.71
C ARG A 82 -2.37 -0.70 11.21
N PHE A 83 -2.92 0.34 10.59
CA PHE A 83 -2.56 0.68 9.21
C PHE A 83 -2.54 2.18 8.97
N ALA A 84 -1.78 2.59 7.96
CA ALA A 84 -1.88 3.91 7.34
C ALA A 84 -1.97 3.76 5.81
N GLU A 85 -2.96 4.42 5.21
CA GLU A 85 -3.13 4.57 3.77
C GLU A 85 -2.70 5.98 3.39
N CYS A 86 -1.56 6.08 2.72
CA CYS A 86 -1.00 7.35 2.25
C CYS A 86 -1.34 7.50 0.76
N ARG A 87 -2.17 8.49 0.44
CA ARG A 87 -2.52 8.88 -0.93
C ARG A 87 -1.65 10.07 -1.36
N PHE A 88 -1.22 10.05 -2.62
CA PHE A 88 -0.27 11.00 -3.18
C PHE A 88 -0.86 11.72 -4.39
N ALA A 89 -0.53 13.00 -4.54
CA ALA A 89 -1.03 13.82 -5.64
C ALA A 89 -0.58 13.28 -7.01
N LEU A 90 -1.49 13.28 -7.97
CA LEU A 90 -1.17 12.95 -9.37
C LEU A 90 -0.22 13.99 -9.98
N GLY A 91 0.65 13.55 -10.89
CA GLY A 91 1.59 14.42 -11.61
C GLY A 91 2.77 14.98 -10.78
N ARG A 92 2.80 14.78 -9.45
CA ARG A 92 3.94 15.15 -8.59
C ARG A 92 4.57 13.90 -7.97
N ARG A 93 5.90 13.80 -8.01
CA ARG A 93 6.60 12.63 -7.46
C ARG A 93 6.53 12.65 -5.94
N ALA A 94 5.93 11.60 -5.38
CA ALA A 94 5.87 11.33 -3.94
C ALA A 94 5.32 12.49 -3.06
N ASP A 95 4.46 13.34 -3.62
CA ASP A 95 3.82 14.43 -2.89
C ASP A 95 2.59 13.92 -2.10
N LEU A 96 2.73 13.81 -0.77
CA LEU A 96 1.71 13.27 0.13
C LEU A 96 0.51 14.24 0.25
N ASP A 97 -0.68 13.73 -0.05
CA ASP A 97 -1.93 14.50 -0.16
C ASP A 97 -2.90 14.18 0.99
N ALA A 98 -3.05 12.89 1.33
CA ALA A 98 -3.91 12.45 2.43
C ALA A 98 -3.36 11.22 3.16
N ILE A 99 -3.73 11.08 4.44
CA ILE A 99 -3.49 9.89 5.27
C ILE A 99 -4.82 9.41 5.83
N THR A 100 -5.14 8.14 5.66
CA THR A 100 -6.27 7.47 6.34
C THR A 100 -5.74 6.38 7.26
N THR A 101 -6.29 6.28 8.47
CA THR A 101 -5.92 5.29 9.49
C THR A 101 -7.13 4.48 9.92
N ASP A 102 -6.92 3.49 10.78
CA ASP A 102 -7.98 2.79 11.51
C ASP A 102 -8.79 3.73 12.43
N ARG A 103 -8.21 4.86 12.85
CA ARG A 103 -8.85 5.95 13.60
C ARG A 103 -9.55 6.98 12.70
N GLY A 104 -9.59 6.76 11.39
CA GLY A 104 -10.19 7.65 10.40
C GLY A 104 -9.17 8.50 9.62
N THR A 105 -9.67 9.45 8.85
CA THR A 105 -8.86 10.34 7.99
C THR A 105 -8.17 11.42 8.81
N VAL A 106 -6.87 11.60 8.59
CA VAL A 106 -6.09 12.68 9.20
C VAL A 106 -6.49 14.02 8.56
N PRO A 107 -6.80 15.08 9.33
CA PRO A 107 -7.19 16.37 8.77
C PRO A 107 -6.11 16.93 7.83
N GLY A 108 -6.50 17.49 6.68
CA GLY A 108 -5.55 17.97 5.66
C GLY A 108 -4.56 19.03 6.17
N ALA A 109 -4.98 19.90 7.11
CA ALA A 109 -4.09 20.84 7.78
C ALA A 109 -3.00 20.12 8.61
N THR A 110 -3.34 19.02 9.28
CA THR A 110 -2.39 18.18 10.00
C THR A 110 -1.44 17.47 9.03
N VAL A 111 -1.92 16.96 7.89
CA VAL A 111 -1.06 16.37 6.84
C VAL A 111 -0.08 17.41 6.28
N TYR A 112 -0.52 18.64 6.03
CA TYR A 112 0.33 19.74 5.58
C TYR A 112 1.45 20.07 6.59
N LEU A 113 1.10 20.22 7.88
CA LEU A 113 2.07 20.48 8.94
C LEU A 113 3.05 19.31 9.12
N LEU A 114 2.54 18.07 9.11
CA LEU A 114 3.32 16.85 9.23
C LEU A 114 4.34 16.73 8.09
N LYS A 115 3.91 16.98 6.85
CA LYS A 115 4.79 17.03 5.69
C LYS A 115 5.91 18.05 5.90
N ARG A 116 5.53 19.31 6.17
CA ARG A 116 6.45 20.46 6.18
C ARG A 116 7.45 20.47 7.35
N TYR A 117 7.03 20.02 8.52
CA TYR A 117 7.78 20.18 9.78
C TYR A 117 8.30 18.86 10.37
N TYR A 118 7.99 17.71 9.78
CA TYR A 118 8.46 16.41 10.27
C TYR A 118 8.98 15.51 9.15
N ILE A 119 8.15 15.18 8.14
CA ILE A 119 8.55 14.26 7.06
C ILE A 119 9.73 14.81 6.23
N GLU A 120 9.71 16.10 5.91
CA GLU A 120 10.76 16.79 5.15
C GLU A 120 12.02 17.12 5.99
N THR A 121 12.20 16.52 7.18
CA THR A 121 13.30 16.82 8.11
C THR A 121 14.21 15.63 8.36
N GLU A 122 15.46 15.90 8.75
CA GLU A 122 16.42 14.87 9.21
C GLU A 122 15.86 14.03 10.37
N ALA A 123 15.10 14.64 11.29
CA ALA A 123 14.48 13.95 12.40
C ALA A 123 13.41 12.94 11.94
N GLY A 124 12.62 13.29 10.92
CA GLY A 124 11.68 12.36 10.29
C GLY A 124 12.39 11.24 9.53
N ALA A 125 13.43 11.57 8.77
CA ALA A 125 14.24 10.58 8.04
C ALA A 125 14.91 9.55 8.98
N ALA A 126 15.46 10.01 10.10
CA ALA A 126 16.05 9.14 11.14
C ALA A 126 15.01 8.30 11.89
N ALA A 127 13.73 8.68 11.83
CA ALA A 127 12.62 7.98 12.49
C ALA A 127 11.89 6.96 11.59
N ASP A 128 12.32 6.72 10.34
CA ASP A 128 11.71 5.70 9.45
C ASP A 128 11.78 4.30 10.09
N PRO A 129 10.65 3.69 10.52
CA PRO A 129 10.67 2.38 11.15
C PRO A 129 11.10 1.26 10.19
N GLY A 130 11.10 1.50 8.87
CA GLY A 130 11.63 0.57 7.87
C GLY A 130 13.15 0.64 7.68
N ALA A 131 13.83 1.69 8.14
CA ALA A 131 15.29 1.79 8.02
C ALA A 131 16.03 0.86 8.99
N ALA A 132 15.42 0.54 10.15
CA ALA A 132 15.88 -0.52 11.05
C ALA A 132 15.50 -1.94 10.54
N GLY A 133 14.80 -2.03 9.40
CA GLY A 133 14.14 -3.23 8.88
C GLY A 133 14.98 -4.13 7.98
N GLU A 134 16.32 -4.06 8.04
CA GLU A 134 17.21 -5.06 7.42
C GLU A 134 17.87 -6.04 8.44
N PRO A 135 17.10 -6.86 9.19
CA PRO A 135 17.64 -8.05 9.85
C PRO A 135 17.90 -9.13 8.79
N GLY A 136 18.90 -8.90 7.92
CA GLY A 136 19.10 -9.72 6.71
C GLY A 136 20.52 -9.73 6.11
N LYS A 137 21.47 -8.94 6.62
CA LYS A 137 22.91 -9.06 6.27
C LYS A 137 23.81 -9.06 7.50
N ALA A 138 23.71 -10.12 8.28
CA ALA A 138 24.70 -10.48 9.27
C ALA A 138 25.41 -11.80 8.86
N LYS A 139 26.55 -11.61 8.18
CA LYS A 139 27.64 -12.60 7.95
C LYS A 139 27.44 -13.67 6.87
#